data_AF-A0AAD4WGI3-F1
#
_entry.id   AF-A0AAD4WGI3-F1
#
_cell.length_a   1.000
_cell.length_b   1.000
_cell.length_c   1.000
_cell.angle_alpha   90.00
_cell.angle_beta   90.00
_cell.angle_gamma   90.00
#
_symmetry.space_group_name_H-M   'P 1'
#
loop_
_entity.id
_entity.type
_entity.pdbx_description
1 polymer ?
#
loop_
_entity_poly.entity_id
_entity_poly.type
_entity_poly.pdbx_seq_one_letter_code
_entity_poly.pdbx_strand_id
1 'polypeptide(L)'
;MGIFKFPKSFCQQLEQEIAKFWWGQKQDETKVHWISWATLGLPKKQGGMGFRDFNDFNSALLARQCWRLITEPNSQWAQLWKARYFQKCSFLEAKKCGCASWAWASLLEGREIILQGARWQILNCRQAKLWMDCWIPSLHNAEVPPKIKNFLWRATHGRLPTTFALHKRKIAGARLCPICQAHEEFVEHLLLSCPWVELVWFGGPLNYEIDKQGITTFNERLLKCTTDGLQTKEEKEHISCIIVVTCRIIWKTRNRFVFFYQCIPQPLLAIKTIFSQVEELTALNNRRNVRRPCDGPSPNPASWTAPEAHVIKVNFDATWSAFSGKAGAGLIARNTNGEFVGAKCLSFHAESTIMAKATAGFEGCKWASELGLSEVYFESDSKELIENVKGNIKRGRWSLDPLLSIIRECNFNFSNYNWACTSRKNNEAVDHLVLQALSRSSPEVWVSRPPTSLVYVLNRDGLPCPHPASI
;
A
#
# COMPACT_ATOMS: atom_id res chain seq x y z
N MET A 1 -23.60 -26.01 -23.84
CA MET A 1 -23.01 -24.64 -23.80
C MET A 1 -22.69 -24.12 -22.40
N GLY A 2 -23.20 -24.70 -21.30
CA GLY A 2 -23.11 -24.06 -19.98
C GLY A 2 -21.86 -24.37 -19.13
N ILE A 3 -21.11 -25.42 -19.46
CA ILE A 3 -19.98 -25.92 -18.64
C ILE A 3 -18.67 -26.01 -19.41
N PHE A 4 -18.70 -25.71 -20.71
CA PHE A 4 -17.56 -25.78 -21.60
C PHE A 4 -17.33 -24.43 -22.27
N LYS A 5 -16.08 -23.97 -22.28
CA LYS A 5 -15.65 -22.77 -22.97
C LYS A 5 -15.40 -23.11 -24.42
N PHE A 6 -16.16 -22.49 -25.30
CA PHE A 6 -16.02 -22.73 -26.73
C PHE A 6 -14.81 -21.97 -27.29
N PRO A 7 -14.08 -22.58 -28.26
CA PRO A 7 -13.07 -21.86 -29.01
C PRO A 7 -13.67 -20.63 -29.70
N LYS A 8 -12.93 -19.51 -29.70
CA LYS A 8 -13.40 -18.27 -30.34
C LYS A 8 -13.72 -18.47 -31.82
N SER A 9 -12.93 -19.27 -32.53
CA SER A 9 -13.17 -19.62 -33.94
C SER A 9 -14.52 -20.32 -34.15
N PHE A 10 -14.90 -21.22 -33.23
CA PHE A 10 -16.20 -21.88 -33.28
C PHE A 10 -17.36 -20.91 -33.02
N CYS A 11 -17.22 -20.00 -32.06
CA CYS A 11 -18.20 -18.93 -31.84
C CYS A 11 -18.36 -18.04 -33.08
N GLN A 12 -17.25 -17.66 -33.71
CA GLN A 12 -17.25 -16.87 -34.95
C GLN A 12 -17.91 -17.62 -36.11
N GLN A 13 -17.70 -18.92 -36.23
CA GLN A 13 -18.39 -19.74 -37.23
C GLN A 13 -19.91 -19.77 -36.99
N LEU A 14 -20.35 -19.92 -35.73
CA LEU A 14 -21.79 -19.84 -35.40
C LEU A 14 -22.37 -18.46 -35.74
N GLU A 15 -21.66 -17.39 -35.42
CA GLU A 15 -22.06 -16.02 -35.77
C GLU A 15 -22.14 -15.83 -37.29
N GLN A 16 -21.18 -16.37 -38.05
CA GLN A 16 -21.20 -16.34 -39.50
C GLN A 16 -22.40 -17.09 -40.08
N GLU A 17 -22.72 -18.28 -39.57
CA GLU A 17 -23.89 -19.04 -40.04
C GLU A 17 -25.21 -18.31 -39.73
N ILE A 18 -25.31 -17.65 -38.58
CA ILE A 18 -26.49 -16.84 -38.24
C ILE A 18 -26.54 -15.59 -39.11
N ALA A 19 -25.39 -14.95 -39.37
CA ALA A 19 -25.32 -13.79 -40.27
C ALA A 19 -25.68 -14.16 -41.70
N LYS A 20 -25.20 -15.31 -42.20
CA LYS A 20 -25.59 -15.87 -43.50
C LYS A 20 -27.07 -16.20 -43.56
N PHE A 21 -27.64 -16.76 -42.50
CA PHE A 21 -29.08 -17.00 -42.45
C PHE A 21 -29.88 -15.69 -42.46
N TRP A 22 -29.43 -14.69 -41.70
CA TRP A 22 -30.12 -13.40 -41.56
C TRP A 22 -30.05 -12.56 -42.84
N TRP A 23 -28.90 -12.56 -43.50
CA TRP A 23 -28.66 -11.77 -44.71
C TRP A 23 -28.80 -12.58 -46.02
N GLY A 24 -28.99 -13.89 -45.92
CA GLY A 24 -29.09 -14.80 -47.07
C GLY A 24 -30.49 -14.87 -47.65
N GLN A 25 -30.58 -15.36 -48.89
CA GLN A 25 -31.81 -15.60 -49.62
C GLN A 25 -31.82 -17.03 -50.19
N LYS A 26 -33.01 -17.57 -50.53
CA LYS A 26 -33.06 -18.79 -51.35
C LYS A 26 -32.65 -18.41 -52.78
N GLN A 27 -31.66 -19.13 -53.33
CA GLN A 27 -31.12 -19.06 -54.72
C GLN A 27 -29.78 -18.30 -54.93
N ASP A 28 -28.71 -18.69 -54.21
CA ASP A 28 -27.29 -18.32 -54.50
C ASP A 28 -26.92 -16.82 -54.64
N GLU A 29 -27.84 -15.90 -54.40
CA GLU A 29 -27.55 -14.46 -54.41
C GLU A 29 -26.92 -14.00 -53.08
N THR A 30 -25.77 -13.32 -53.16
CA THR A 30 -25.12 -12.68 -52.01
C THR A 30 -25.64 -11.25 -51.85
N LYS A 31 -26.26 -10.94 -50.69
CA LYS A 31 -26.63 -9.55 -50.36
C LYS A 31 -25.50 -8.80 -49.69
N VAL A 32 -25.48 -7.50 -49.94
CA VAL A 32 -24.61 -6.55 -49.23
C VAL A 32 -25.01 -6.49 -47.76
N HIS A 33 -24.04 -6.68 -46.86
CA HIS A 33 -24.22 -6.42 -45.44
C HIS A 33 -24.34 -4.91 -45.19
N TRP A 34 -25.57 -4.39 -45.18
CA TRP A 34 -25.85 -2.95 -45.02
C TRP A 34 -25.40 -2.39 -43.66
N ILE A 35 -25.40 -3.23 -42.63
CA ILE A 35 -25.03 -2.87 -41.26
C ILE A 35 -24.13 -3.97 -40.71
N SER A 36 -23.04 -3.59 -40.03
CA SER A 36 -22.10 -4.55 -39.45
C SER A 36 -22.79 -5.46 -38.43
N TRP A 37 -22.33 -6.71 -38.34
CA TRP A 37 -22.86 -7.67 -37.36
C TRP A 37 -22.69 -7.19 -35.91
N ALA A 38 -21.59 -6.50 -35.62
CA ALA A 38 -21.34 -5.88 -34.32
C ALA A 38 -22.40 -4.81 -33.98
N THR A 39 -22.78 -3.97 -34.94
CA THR A 39 -23.84 -2.96 -34.76
C THR A 39 -25.20 -3.61 -34.52
N LEU A 40 -25.51 -4.71 -35.24
CA LEU A 40 -26.73 -5.48 -34.99
C LEU A 40 -26.75 -6.14 -33.61
N GLY A 41 -25.58 -6.46 -33.06
CA GLY A 41 -25.43 -7.03 -31.71
C GLY A 41 -25.70 -6.05 -30.57
N LEU A 42 -25.75 -4.74 -30.84
CA LEU A 42 -26.07 -3.75 -29.82
C LEU A 42 -27.49 -3.93 -29.26
N PRO A 43 -27.75 -3.56 -27.99
CA PRO A 43 -29.10 -3.53 -27.43
C PRO A 43 -30.06 -2.69 -28.28
N LYS A 44 -31.34 -3.05 -28.29
CA LYS A 44 -32.40 -2.27 -28.99
C LYS A 44 -32.43 -0.79 -28.58
N LYS A 45 -32.12 -0.50 -27.32
CA LYS A 45 -32.04 0.88 -26.79
C LYS A 45 -30.88 1.70 -27.39
N GLN A 46 -29.86 1.04 -27.94
CA GLN A 46 -28.70 1.66 -28.58
C GLN A 46 -28.75 1.53 -30.11
N GLY A 47 -29.92 1.20 -30.67
CA GLY A 47 -30.14 1.11 -32.12
C GLY A 47 -29.75 -0.23 -32.77
N GLY A 48 -29.36 -1.25 -32.00
CA GLY A 48 -29.13 -2.61 -32.51
C GLY A 48 -30.37 -3.51 -32.45
N MET A 49 -30.21 -4.79 -32.81
CA MET A 49 -31.29 -5.79 -32.76
C MET A 49 -31.20 -6.72 -31.55
N GLY A 50 -30.11 -6.65 -30.77
CA GLY A 50 -29.88 -7.47 -29.59
C GLY A 50 -29.40 -8.89 -29.89
N PHE A 51 -28.77 -9.11 -31.05
CA PHE A 51 -28.02 -10.35 -31.27
C PHE A 51 -26.90 -10.47 -30.24
N ARG A 52 -26.74 -11.66 -29.66
CA ARG A 52 -25.72 -11.89 -28.64
C ARG A 52 -24.43 -12.34 -29.31
N ASP A 53 -23.32 -11.75 -28.91
CA ASP A 53 -22.00 -12.32 -29.16
C ASP A 53 -21.94 -13.70 -28.46
N PHE A 54 -21.61 -14.75 -29.22
CA PHE A 54 -21.66 -16.12 -28.72
C PHE A 54 -20.53 -16.42 -27.77
N ASN A 55 -19.38 -15.76 -27.93
CA ASN A 55 -18.28 -15.88 -27.00
C ASN A 55 -18.64 -15.28 -25.64
N ASP A 56 -19.25 -14.10 -25.61
CA ASP A 56 -19.72 -13.44 -24.39
C ASP A 56 -20.90 -14.18 -23.77
N PHE A 57 -21.82 -14.68 -24.60
CA PHE A 57 -22.94 -15.49 -24.12
C PHE A 57 -22.46 -16.80 -23.48
N ASN A 58 -21.49 -17.49 -24.09
CA ASN A 58 -20.88 -18.69 -23.51
C ASN A 58 -20.17 -18.38 -22.18
N SER A 59 -19.39 -17.29 -22.13
CA SER A 59 -18.77 -16.77 -20.91
C SER A 59 -19.80 -16.50 -19.80
N ALA A 60 -20.92 -15.86 -20.13
CA ALA A 60 -22.00 -15.57 -19.19
C ALA A 60 -22.70 -16.84 -18.69
N LEU A 61 -22.89 -17.85 -19.56
CA LEU A 61 -23.45 -19.14 -19.15
C LEU A 61 -22.51 -19.91 -18.21
N LEU A 62 -21.20 -19.85 -18.45
CA LEU A 62 -20.19 -20.42 -17.55
C LEU A 62 -20.24 -19.73 -16.18
N ALA A 63 -20.23 -18.39 -16.17
CA ALA A 63 -20.38 -17.61 -14.94
C ALA A 63 -21.68 -17.97 -14.20
N ARG A 64 -22.79 -18.18 -14.90
CA ARG A 64 -24.04 -18.62 -14.28
C ARG A 64 -23.90 -19.99 -13.58
N GLN A 65 -23.22 -20.96 -14.19
CA GLN A 65 -23.00 -22.26 -13.52
C GLN A 65 -22.04 -22.14 -12.33
N CYS A 66 -21.01 -21.30 -12.45
CA CYS A 66 -20.08 -20.99 -11.37
C CYS A 66 -20.80 -20.34 -10.18
N TRP A 67 -21.76 -19.46 -10.45
CA TRP A 67 -22.59 -18.85 -9.41
C TRP A 67 -23.40 -19.90 -8.65
N ARG A 68 -23.99 -20.87 -9.35
CA ARG A 68 -24.70 -21.99 -8.72
C ARG A 68 -23.79 -22.85 -7.84
N LEU A 69 -22.53 -23.08 -8.23
CA LEU A 69 -21.56 -23.77 -7.37
C LEU A 69 -21.30 -23.02 -6.05
N ILE A 70 -21.46 -21.69 -6.05
CA ILE A 70 -21.27 -20.84 -4.86
C ILE A 70 -22.55 -20.79 -4.02
N THR A 71 -23.71 -20.61 -4.64
CA THR A 71 -24.99 -20.40 -3.92
C THR A 71 -25.71 -21.68 -3.54
N GLU A 72 -25.50 -22.78 -4.28
CA GLU A 72 -26.16 -24.07 -4.08
C GLU A 72 -25.15 -25.18 -3.73
N PRO A 73 -24.32 -25.04 -2.66
CA PRO A 73 -23.23 -25.95 -2.36
C PRO A 73 -23.69 -27.37 -1.99
N ASN A 74 -24.95 -27.52 -1.58
CA ASN A 74 -25.56 -28.80 -1.20
C ASN A 74 -26.19 -29.55 -2.39
N SER A 75 -26.19 -28.98 -3.59
CA SER A 75 -26.65 -29.70 -4.79
C SER A 75 -25.71 -30.86 -5.11
N GLN A 76 -26.25 -31.97 -5.62
CA GLN A 76 -25.46 -33.16 -5.99
C GLN A 76 -24.32 -32.80 -6.96
N TRP A 77 -24.60 -31.91 -7.92
CA TRP A 77 -23.60 -31.36 -8.83
C TRP A 77 -22.48 -30.64 -8.07
N ALA A 78 -22.79 -29.68 -7.19
CA ALA A 78 -21.77 -28.95 -6.44
C ALA A 78 -20.93 -29.85 -5.53
N GLN A 79 -21.56 -30.86 -4.89
CA GLN A 79 -20.88 -31.84 -4.07
C GLN A 79 -19.90 -32.70 -4.88
N LEU A 80 -20.29 -33.16 -6.07
CA LEU A 80 -19.43 -33.91 -6.98
C LEU A 80 -18.19 -33.08 -7.39
N TRP A 81 -18.40 -31.82 -7.79
CA TRP A 81 -17.30 -30.93 -8.18
C TRP A 81 -16.37 -30.63 -7.01
N LYS A 82 -16.91 -30.39 -5.81
CA LYS A 82 -16.11 -30.18 -4.60
C LYS A 82 -15.28 -31.41 -4.28
N ALA A 83 -15.89 -32.60 -4.27
CA ALA A 83 -15.21 -33.86 -4.00
C ALA A 83 -14.08 -34.14 -4.99
N ARG A 84 -14.22 -33.74 -6.26
CA ARG A 84 -13.20 -34.00 -7.29
C ARG A 84 -12.12 -32.94 -7.38
N TYR A 85 -12.46 -31.65 -7.26
CA TYR A 85 -11.54 -30.56 -7.66
C TYR A 85 -11.17 -29.58 -6.54
N PHE A 86 -11.98 -29.45 -5.48
CA PHE A 86 -11.73 -28.47 -4.42
C PHE A 86 -12.18 -28.97 -3.04
N GLN A 87 -11.71 -30.16 -2.65
CA GLN A 87 -12.13 -30.83 -1.42
C GLN A 87 -11.91 -29.99 -0.16
N LYS A 88 -10.78 -29.29 -0.09
CA LYS A 88 -10.29 -28.59 1.11
C LYS A 88 -10.50 -27.06 1.08
N CYS A 89 -11.10 -26.52 0.03
CA CYS A 89 -11.27 -25.07 -0.11
C CYS A 89 -12.63 -24.70 -0.70
N SER A 90 -12.90 -23.40 -0.80
CA SER A 90 -14.07 -22.90 -1.53
C SER A 90 -13.83 -22.95 -3.04
N PHE A 91 -14.91 -22.97 -3.84
CA PHE A 91 -14.81 -22.88 -5.29
C PHE A 91 -14.05 -21.63 -5.76
N LEU A 92 -14.21 -20.51 -5.03
CA LEU A 92 -13.50 -19.26 -5.31
C LEU A 92 -11.97 -19.38 -5.16
N GLU A 93 -11.50 -20.22 -4.24
CA GLU A 93 -10.07 -20.43 -3.97
C GLU A 93 -9.45 -21.58 -4.78
N ALA A 94 -10.26 -22.34 -5.51
CA ALA A 94 -9.82 -23.53 -6.22
C ALA A 94 -8.77 -23.21 -7.30
N LYS A 95 -7.79 -24.07 -7.52
CA LYS A 95 -6.74 -23.85 -8.53
C LYS A 95 -6.86 -24.85 -9.68
N LYS A 96 -6.37 -24.47 -10.86
CA LYS A 96 -6.23 -25.39 -11.99
C LYS A 96 -5.13 -26.40 -11.66
N CYS A 97 -5.45 -27.68 -11.63
CA CYS A 97 -4.47 -28.76 -11.51
C CYS A 97 -3.97 -29.20 -12.89
N GLY A 98 -2.80 -29.84 -12.96
CA GLY A 98 -2.21 -30.31 -14.22
C GLY A 98 -3.11 -31.29 -15.01
N CYS A 99 -3.92 -32.08 -14.30
CA CYS A 99 -4.88 -33.02 -14.90
C CYS A 99 -6.32 -32.46 -14.96
N ALA A 100 -6.48 -31.14 -15.05
CA ALA A 100 -7.80 -30.50 -15.10
C ALA A 100 -8.58 -30.96 -16.35
N SER A 101 -9.83 -31.37 -16.17
CA SER A 101 -10.72 -31.63 -17.31
C SER A 101 -11.03 -30.32 -18.03
N TRP A 102 -11.37 -30.41 -19.32
CA TRP A 102 -11.77 -29.23 -20.09
C TRP A 102 -12.99 -28.51 -19.45
N ALA A 103 -13.94 -29.28 -18.90
CA ALA A 103 -15.06 -28.72 -18.14
C ALA A 103 -14.59 -27.92 -16.92
N TRP A 104 -13.62 -28.45 -16.14
CA TRP A 104 -13.08 -27.73 -14.98
C TRP A 104 -12.37 -26.44 -15.39
N ALA A 105 -11.52 -26.52 -16.41
CA ALA A 105 -10.83 -25.34 -16.93
C ALA A 105 -11.81 -24.26 -17.39
N SER A 106 -12.90 -24.67 -18.06
CA SER A 106 -13.96 -23.78 -18.53
C SER A 106 -14.73 -23.12 -17.38
N LEU A 107 -15.03 -23.86 -16.30
CA LEU A 107 -15.66 -23.30 -15.11
C LEU A 107 -14.71 -22.31 -14.40
N LEU A 108 -13.41 -22.58 -14.36
CA LEU A 108 -12.46 -21.62 -13.80
C LEU A 108 -12.45 -20.30 -14.60
N GLU A 109 -12.57 -20.34 -15.93
CA GLU A 109 -12.73 -19.11 -16.72
C GLU A 109 -14.03 -18.36 -16.39
N GLY A 110 -15.15 -19.08 -16.25
CA GLY A 110 -16.43 -18.48 -15.83
C GLY A 110 -16.36 -17.84 -14.45
N ARG A 111 -15.58 -18.41 -13.53
CA ARG A 111 -15.35 -17.87 -12.19
C ARG A 111 -14.61 -16.54 -12.22
N GLU A 112 -13.63 -16.36 -13.11
CA GLU A 112 -12.89 -15.09 -13.18
C GLU A 112 -13.83 -13.91 -13.49
N ILE A 113 -14.85 -14.14 -14.32
CA ILE A 113 -15.89 -13.14 -14.62
C ILE A 113 -16.66 -12.76 -13.35
N ILE A 114 -17.02 -13.76 -12.52
CA ILE A 114 -17.66 -13.49 -11.22
C ILE A 114 -16.71 -12.69 -10.33
N LEU A 115 -15.44 -13.09 -10.21
CA LEU A 115 -14.48 -12.42 -9.33
C LEU A 115 -14.25 -10.95 -9.71
N GLN A 116 -14.33 -10.60 -10.99
CA GLN A 116 -14.26 -9.22 -11.45
C GLN A 116 -15.38 -8.34 -10.88
N GLY A 117 -16.61 -8.87 -10.78
CA GLY A 117 -17.79 -8.14 -10.29
C GLY A 117 -18.14 -8.38 -8.82
N ALA A 118 -17.75 -9.53 -8.25
CA ALA A 118 -18.14 -9.95 -6.91
C ALA A 118 -17.40 -9.16 -5.84
N ARG A 119 -18.12 -8.84 -4.76
CA ARG A 119 -17.57 -8.11 -3.61
C ARG A 119 -17.98 -8.81 -2.32
N TRP A 120 -17.08 -8.80 -1.35
CA TRP A 120 -17.35 -9.27 0.01
C TRP A 120 -18.15 -8.22 0.78
N GLN A 121 -19.34 -8.60 1.22
CA GLN A 121 -20.14 -7.80 2.14
C GLN A 121 -19.73 -8.13 3.59
N ILE A 122 -19.10 -7.16 4.26
CA ILE A 122 -18.69 -7.34 5.66
C ILE A 122 -19.91 -7.18 6.57
N LEU A 123 -20.34 -8.30 7.18
CA LEU A 123 -21.37 -8.33 8.21
C LEU A 123 -20.76 -8.52 9.61
N ASN A 124 -20.29 -9.73 9.90
CA ASN A 124 -19.80 -10.13 11.23
C ASN A 124 -18.29 -10.44 11.30
N CYS A 125 -17.53 -10.13 10.23
CA CYS A 125 -16.07 -10.29 10.12
C CYS A 125 -15.49 -11.70 10.38
N ARG A 126 -16.31 -12.76 10.54
CA ARG A 126 -15.79 -14.10 10.90
C ARG A 126 -15.12 -14.85 9.75
N GLN A 127 -15.52 -14.58 8.52
CA GLN A 127 -15.04 -15.27 7.32
C GLN A 127 -14.28 -14.35 6.36
N ALA A 128 -14.42 -13.03 6.52
CA ALA A 128 -13.79 -12.06 5.64
C ALA A 128 -12.29 -11.94 5.98
N LYS A 129 -11.44 -12.30 5.02
CA LYS A 129 -10.01 -12.02 5.04
C LYS A 129 -9.81 -10.56 4.64
N LEU A 130 -9.85 -9.66 5.63
CA LEU A 130 -9.74 -8.20 5.47
C LEU A 130 -8.61 -7.76 4.50
N TRP A 131 -7.55 -8.56 4.41
CA TRP A 131 -6.35 -8.30 3.62
C TRP A 131 -6.41 -8.79 2.18
N MET A 132 -7.16 -9.86 1.91
CA MET A 132 -7.14 -10.59 0.64
C MET A 132 -8.43 -10.42 -0.16
N ASP A 133 -9.54 -10.22 0.55
CA ASP A 133 -10.85 -10.17 -0.08
C ASP A 133 -11.11 -8.81 -0.74
N CYS A 134 -11.91 -8.81 -1.80
CA CYS A 134 -12.35 -7.60 -2.48
C CYS A 134 -13.63 -7.07 -1.83
N TRP A 135 -13.52 -6.16 -0.87
CA TRP A 135 -14.66 -5.55 -0.14
C TRP A 135 -14.84 -4.04 -0.42
N ILE A 136 -13.99 -3.47 -1.28
CA ILE A 136 -14.06 -2.06 -1.73
C ILE A 136 -13.99 -2.04 -3.27
N PRO A 137 -15.00 -1.51 -3.98
CA PRO A 137 -14.98 -1.41 -5.44
C PRO A 137 -13.74 -0.65 -5.95
N SER A 138 -13.06 -1.22 -6.96
CA SER A 138 -11.87 -0.69 -7.65
C SER A 138 -10.61 -0.39 -6.82
N LEU A 139 -10.73 -0.27 -5.50
CA LEU A 139 -9.65 0.15 -4.60
C LEU A 139 -9.12 -0.99 -3.73
N HIS A 140 -9.59 -2.22 -3.92
CA HIS A 140 -9.13 -3.36 -3.10
C HIS A 140 -7.62 -3.63 -3.29
N ASN A 141 -7.10 -3.40 -4.50
CA ASN A 141 -5.69 -3.55 -4.85
C ASN A 141 -4.82 -2.38 -4.37
N ALA A 142 -5.41 -1.32 -3.82
CA ALA A 142 -4.62 -0.23 -3.25
C ALA A 142 -3.69 -0.81 -2.17
N GLU A 143 -2.38 -0.67 -2.36
CA GLU A 143 -1.36 -1.13 -1.44
C GLU A 143 -1.21 -0.15 -0.26
N VAL A 144 -2.27 -0.06 0.54
CA VAL A 144 -2.37 0.81 1.71
C VAL A 144 -2.58 0.00 2.98
N PRO A 145 -2.18 0.51 4.16
CA PRO A 145 -2.46 -0.14 5.43
C PRO A 145 -3.96 -0.41 5.64
N PRO A 146 -4.35 -1.53 6.28
CA PRO A 146 -5.76 -1.90 6.43
C PRO A 146 -6.62 -0.90 7.17
N LYS A 147 -6.03 -0.17 8.12
CA LYS A 147 -6.74 0.93 8.80
C LYS A 147 -7.31 1.95 7.82
N ILE A 148 -6.64 2.16 6.69
CA ILE A 148 -7.09 3.05 5.63
C ILE A 148 -8.18 2.40 4.80
N LYS A 149 -8.02 1.12 4.42
CA LYS A 149 -9.07 0.35 3.74
C LYS A 149 -10.36 0.31 4.58
N ASN A 150 -10.25 0.09 5.88
CA ASN A 150 -11.41 0.07 6.80
C ASN A 150 -12.11 1.42 6.85
N PHE A 151 -11.35 2.51 6.96
CA PHE A 151 -11.91 3.86 6.86
C PHE A 151 -12.71 4.04 5.56
N LEU A 152 -12.12 3.66 4.43
CA LEU A 152 -12.77 3.84 3.14
C LEU A 152 -14.04 2.98 3.01
N TRP A 153 -14.02 1.74 3.48
CA TRP A 153 -15.22 0.93 3.54
C TRP A 153 -16.33 1.56 4.38
N ARG A 154 -15.97 2.20 5.51
CA ARG A 154 -16.96 2.96 6.29
C ARG A 154 -17.51 4.14 5.48
N ALA A 155 -16.69 4.80 4.66
CA ALA A 155 -17.13 5.86 3.76
C ALA A 155 -18.11 5.32 2.70
N THR A 156 -17.73 4.27 1.97
CA THR A 156 -18.54 3.67 0.89
C THR A 156 -19.89 3.12 1.34
N HIS A 157 -20.05 2.85 2.64
CA HIS A 157 -21.28 2.35 3.25
C HIS A 157 -22.04 3.40 4.09
N GLY A 158 -21.63 4.68 4.05
CA GLY A 158 -22.31 5.74 4.82
C GLY A 158 -22.22 5.55 6.34
N ARG A 159 -21.15 4.90 6.83
CA ARG A 159 -20.91 4.58 8.26
C ARG A 159 -19.88 5.49 8.92
N LEU A 160 -19.46 6.57 8.26
CA LEU A 160 -18.67 7.62 8.89
C LEU A 160 -19.56 8.45 9.84
N PRO A 161 -19.03 8.88 11.00
CA PRO A 161 -19.75 9.76 11.92
C PRO A 161 -19.75 11.20 11.41
N THR A 162 -20.43 11.43 10.29
CA THR A 162 -20.69 12.78 9.78
C THR A 162 -21.74 13.48 10.65
N THR A 163 -21.79 14.80 10.64
CA THR A 163 -22.80 15.58 11.37
C THR A 163 -24.21 15.18 10.94
N PHE A 164 -24.45 14.95 9.65
CA PHE A 164 -25.72 14.40 9.18
C PHE A 164 -26.05 13.04 9.82
N ALA A 165 -25.10 12.09 9.84
CA ALA A 165 -25.31 10.77 10.42
C ALA A 165 -25.51 10.81 11.96
N LEU A 166 -24.77 11.69 12.65
CA LEU A 166 -24.88 11.90 14.09
C LEU A 166 -26.19 12.60 14.46
N HIS A 167 -26.63 13.58 13.68
CA HIS A 167 -27.93 14.22 13.84
C HIS A 167 -29.06 13.22 13.62
N LYS A 168 -28.98 12.36 12.60
CA LYS A 168 -29.97 11.29 12.37
C LYS A 168 -30.10 10.35 13.57
N ARG A 169 -29.01 10.15 14.32
CA ARG A 169 -28.97 9.37 15.57
C ARG A 169 -29.29 10.17 16.83
N LYS A 170 -29.68 11.44 16.70
CA LYS A 170 -29.95 12.37 17.82
C LYS A 170 -28.74 12.61 18.75
N ILE A 171 -27.51 12.51 18.21
CA ILE A 171 -26.26 12.75 18.95
C ILE A 171 -25.74 14.18 18.74
N ALA A 172 -25.92 14.74 17.54
CA ALA A 172 -25.47 16.09 17.19
C ALA A 172 -26.66 17.02 16.91
N GLY A 173 -26.56 18.28 17.35
CA GLY A 173 -27.60 19.30 17.13
C GLY A 173 -27.62 19.92 15.73
N ALA A 174 -26.53 19.79 14.96
CA ALA A 174 -26.39 20.37 13.62
C ALA A 174 -26.21 19.29 12.54
N ARG A 175 -26.70 19.56 11.32
CA ARG A 175 -26.53 18.71 10.12
C ARG A 175 -25.48 19.23 9.13
N LEU A 176 -25.06 20.47 9.33
CA LEU A 176 -24.19 21.19 8.40
C LEU A 176 -22.74 20.74 8.55
N CYS A 177 -22.01 20.77 7.43
CA CYS A 177 -20.58 20.52 7.41
C CYS A 177 -19.86 21.50 8.35
N PRO A 178 -19.04 21.02 9.29
CA PRO A 178 -18.31 21.87 10.22
C PRO A 178 -17.38 22.87 9.51
N ILE A 179 -16.83 22.49 8.34
CA ILE A 179 -15.85 23.29 7.60
C ILE A 179 -16.54 24.40 6.79
N CYS A 180 -17.46 24.05 5.90
CA CYS A 180 -18.07 25.04 5.00
C CYS A 180 -19.32 25.72 5.57
N GLN A 181 -19.98 25.11 6.57
CA GLN A 181 -21.19 25.61 7.23
C GLN A 181 -22.38 25.90 6.27
N ALA A 182 -22.31 25.47 5.01
CA ALA A 182 -23.28 25.83 3.97
C ALA A 182 -24.17 24.67 3.52
N HIS A 183 -23.67 23.43 3.60
CA HIS A 183 -24.35 22.23 3.10
C HIS A 183 -24.39 21.12 4.16
N GLU A 184 -25.36 20.21 4.05
CA GLU A 184 -25.42 19.02 4.90
C GLU A 184 -24.22 18.09 4.65
N GLU A 185 -23.65 17.54 5.73
CA GLU A 185 -22.44 16.73 5.65
C GLU A 185 -22.74 15.25 5.35
N PHE A 186 -23.13 14.98 4.11
CA PHE A 186 -23.07 13.62 3.55
C PHE A 186 -21.61 13.19 3.33
N VAL A 187 -21.38 11.90 3.09
CA VAL A 187 -20.02 11.39 2.81
C VAL A 187 -19.48 12.01 1.52
N GLU A 188 -20.34 12.16 0.52
CA GLU A 188 -20.05 12.80 -0.76
C GLU A 188 -19.62 14.26 -0.57
N HIS A 189 -20.33 15.02 0.25
CA HIS A 189 -19.96 16.40 0.55
C HIS A 189 -18.64 16.47 1.30
N LEU A 190 -18.50 15.66 2.35
CA LEU A 190 -17.32 15.61 3.19
C LEU A 190 -16.04 15.23 2.43
N LEU A 191 -16.12 14.32 1.46
CA LEU A 191 -14.93 13.79 0.78
C LEU A 191 -14.74 14.32 -0.64
N LEU A 192 -15.75 14.93 -1.26
CA LEU A 192 -15.70 15.41 -2.65
C LEU A 192 -16.18 16.86 -2.78
N SER A 193 -17.46 17.16 -2.53
CA SER A 193 -18.06 18.43 -2.98
C SER A 193 -18.02 19.60 -1.98
N CYS A 194 -17.33 19.47 -0.86
CA CYS A 194 -17.09 20.61 0.03
C CYS A 194 -16.12 21.59 -0.66
N PRO A 195 -16.39 22.91 -0.69
CA PRO A 195 -15.50 23.88 -1.35
C PRO A 195 -14.05 23.81 -0.86
N TRP A 196 -13.86 23.54 0.43
CA TRP A 196 -12.52 23.32 1.00
C TRP A 196 -11.85 22.06 0.44
N VAL A 197 -12.62 21.01 0.22
CA VAL A 197 -12.15 19.72 -0.29
C VAL A 197 -11.84 19.77 -1.78
N GLU A 198 -12.63 20.52 -2.56
CA GLU A 198 -12.37 20.78 -3.98
C GLU A 198 -10.96 21.36 -4.20
N LEU A 199 -10.56 22.33 -3.37
CA LEU A 199 -9.21 22.88 -3.40
C LEU A 199 -8.13 21.83 -3.10
N VAL A 200 -8.41 20.87 -2.23
CA VAL A 200 -7.48 19.78 -1.90
C VAL A 200 -7.34 18.79 -3.05
N TRP A 201 -8.41 18.47 -3.76
CA TRP A 201 -8.35 17.59 -4.94
C TRP A 201 -7.67 18.26 -6.12
N PHE A 202 -7.96 19.54 -6.35
CA PHE A 202 -7.31 20.36 -7.37
C PHE A 202 -5.82 20.57 -7.06
N GLY A 203 -5.46 20.97 -5.84
CA GLY A 203 -4.05 21.16 -5.48
C GLY A 203 -3.29 19.86 -5.18
N GLY A 204 -3.98 18.72 -5.12
CA GLY A 204 -3.41 17.42 -4.77
C GLY A 204 -2.72 16.71 -5.94
N PRO A 205 -2.16 15.50 -5.72
CA PRO A 205 -1.35 14.82 -6.72
C PRO A 205 -2.07 14.45 -8.03
N LEU A 206 -3.40 14.38 -8.02
CA LEU A 206 -4.20 14.07 -9.22
C LEU A 206 -4.63 15.31 -10.01
N ASN A 207 -4.46 16.52 -9.44
CA ASN A 207 -4.96 17.77 -10.01
C ASN A 207 -6.42 17.64 -10.50
N TYR A 208 -7.27 17.03 -9.67
CA TYR A 208 -8.58 16.56 -10.10
C TYR A 208 -9.65 17.62 -9.84
N GLU A 209 -10.31 18.06 -10.91
CA GLU A 209 -11.48 18.93 -10.81
C GLU A 209 -12.76 18.12 -10.65
N ILE A 210 -13.54 18.47 -9.62
CA ILE A 210 -14.75 17.72 -9.28
C ILE A 210 -15.90 18.25 -10.10
N ASP A 211 -16.34 17.47 -11.09
CA ASP A 211 -17.61 17.72 -11.76
C ASP A 211 -18.77 17.40 -10.81
N LYS A 212 -19.47 18.48 -10.42
CA LYS A 212 -20.59 18.49 -9.46
C LYS A 212 -21.89 17.94 -10.07
N GLN A 213 -22.04 17.99 -11.38
CA GLN A 213 -23.28 17.59 -12.07
C GLN A 213 -23.34 16.07 -12.27
N GLY A 214 -22.19 15.39 -12.27
CA GLY A 214 -22.09 13.93 -12.38
C GLY A 214 -22.04 13.15 -11.06
N ILE A 215 -22.36 13.75 -9.91
CA ILE A 215 -22.30 13.08 -8.59
C ILE A 215 -23.64 12.42 -8.25
N THR A 216 -23.70 11.09 -8.38
CA THR A 216 -24.85 10.25 -7.97
C THR A 216 -24.60 9.60 -6.61
N THR A 217 -23.47 8.89 -6.46
CA THR A 217 -23.02 8.31 -5.19
C THR A 217 -21.49 8.38 -5.06
N PHE A 218 -20.98 8.39 -3.83
CA PHE A 218 -19.53 8.32 -3.58
C PHE A 218 -18.88 7.13 -4.31
N ASN A 219 -19.54 5.96 -4.32
CA ASN A 219 -19.02 4.73 -4.92
C ASN A 219 -18.88 4.81 -6.44
N GLU A 220 -19.87 5.35 -7.14
CA GLU A 220 -19.85 5.48 -8.59
C GLU A 220 -18.79 6.47 -9.05
N ARG A 221 -18.58 7.57 -8.31
CA ARG A 221 -17.53 8.54 -8.64
C ARG A 221 -16.13 7.99 -8.40
N LEU A 222 -15.94 7.30 -7.28
CA LEU A 222 -14.70 6.61 -6.96
C LEU A 222 -14.31 5.60 -8.03
N LEU A 223 -15.30 4.90 -8.60
CA LEU A 223 -15.11 3.98 -9.72
C LEU A 223 -14.64 4.74 -10.97
N LYS A 224 -15.34 5.82 -11.37
CA LYS A 224 -14.98 6.63 -12.55
C LYS A 224 -13.54 7.16 -12.50
N CYS A 225 -13.12 7.70 -11.35
CA CYS A 225 -11.75 8.19 -11.16
C CYS A 225 -10.65 7.12 -11.35
N THR A 226 -11.00 5.83 -11.27
CA THR A 226 -10.07 4.70 -11.45
C THR A 226 -10.20 3.99 -12.80
N THR A 227 -11.25 4.29 -13.59
CA THR A 227 -11.58 3.58 -14.83
C THR A 227 -11.39 4.40 -16.10
N ASP A 228 -11.27 5.72 -16.00
CA ASP A 228 -11.11 6.58 -17.17
C ASP A 228 -9.65 6.56 -17.69
N GLY A 229 -9.43 5.82 -18.78
CA GLY A 229 -8.17 5.78 -19.54
C GLY A 229 -7.56 4.38 -19.76
N LEU A 230 -6.73 4.23 -20.80
CA LEU A 230 -5.90 3.04 -21.08
C LEU A 230 -4.74 2.96 -20.07
N GLN A 231 -5.05 2.68 -18.80
CA GLN A 231 -4.07 2.61 -17.72
C GLN A 231 -3.61 1.18 -17.45
N THR A 232 -2.31 1.02 -17.27
CA THR A 232 -1.68 -0.22 -16.78
C THR A 232 -2.15 -0.56 -15.37
N LYS A 233 -1.94 -1.82 -14.94
CA LYS A 233 -2.32 -2.27 -13.59
C LYS A 233 -1.63 -1.45 -12.49
N GLU A 234 -0.36 -1.10 -12.69
CA GLU A 234 0.46 -0.35 -11.75
C GLU A 234 -0.03 1.09 -11.60
N GLU A 235 -0.41 1.75 -12.70
CA GLU A 235 -1.00 3.09 -12.67
C GLU A 235 -2.34 3.10 -11.92
N LYS A 236 -3.20 2.09 -12.16
CA LYS A 236 -4.47 1.94 -11.44
C LYS A 236 -4.25 1.77 -9.94
N GLU A 237 -3.26 0.98 -9.54
CA GLU A 237 -2.89 0.80 -8.13
C GLU A 237 -2.34 2.09 -7.51
N HIS A 238 -1.52 2.84 -8.25
CA HIS A 238 -0.97 4.11 -7.80
C HIS A 238 -2.07 5.18 -7.61
N ILE A 239 -2.94 5.36 -8.60
CA ILE A 239 -4.08 6.28 -8.52
C ILE A 239 -5.01 5.88 -7.38
N SER A 240 -5.26 4.58 -7.22
CA SER A 240 -6.04 4.06 -6.09
C SER A 240 -5.41 4.44 -4.75
N CYS A 241 -4.09 4.34 -4.62
CA CYS A 241 -3.36 4.76 -3.41
C CYS A 241 -3.57 6.25 -3.13
N ILE A 242 -3.40 7.11 -4.13
CA ILE A 242 -3.58 8.56 -4.00
C ILE A 242 -4.99 8.89 -3.52
N ILE A 243 -6.01 8.36 -4.21
CA ILE A 243 -7.43 8.60 -3.87
C ILE A 243 -7.71 8.24 -2.40
N VAL A 244 -7.25 7.05 -1.99
CA VAL A 244 -7.49 6.50 -0.65
C VAL A 244 -6.77 7.33 0.42
N VAL A 245 -5.55 7.78 0.17
CA VAL A 245 -4.78 8.66 1.07
C VAL A 245 -5.45 10.03 1.18
N THR A 246 -5.83 10.64 0.06
CA THR A 246 -6.51 11.94 0.02
C THR A 246 -7.79 11.92 0.86
N CYS A 247 -8.66 10.93 0.65
CA CYS A 247 -9.90 10.79 1.43
C CYS A 247 -9.62 10.67 2.93
N ARG A 248 -8.57 9.94 3.32
CA ARG A 248 -8.18 9.77 4.72
C ARG A 248 -7.67 11.07 5.32
N ILE A 249 -6.84 11.81 4.60
CA ILE A 249 -6.29 13.08 5.07
C ILE A 249 -7.41 14.10 5.23
N ILE A 250 -8.33 14.22 4.27
CA ILE A 250 -9.53 15.07 4.39
C ILE A 250 -10.29 14.73 5.68
N TRP A 251 -10.60 13.45 5.90
CA TRP A 251 -11.29 13.00 7.10
C TRP A 251 -10.56 13.34 8.41
N LYS A 252 -9.25 13.11 8.44
CA LYS A 252 -8.41 13.43 9.62
C LYS A 252 -8.37 14.93 9.89
N THR A 253 -8.20 15.73 8.85
CA THR A 253 -8.15 17.20 8.95
C THR A 253 -9.47 17.75 9.47
N ARG A 254 -10.60 17.27 8.92
CA ARG A 254 -11.93 17.61 9.42
C ARG A 254 -12.11 17.21 10.89
N ASN A 255 -11.74 16.00 11.28
CA ASN A 255 -11.90 15.57 12.67
C ASN A 255 -11.04 16.38 13.64
N ARG A 256 -9.81 16.72 13.23
CA ARG A 256 -8.95 17.58 14.05
C ARG A 256 -9.61 18.95 14.28
N PHE A 257 -10.19 19.54 13.23
CA PHE A 257 -10.96 20.76 13.35
C PHE A 257 -12.16 20.62 14.31
N VAL A 258 -12.94 19.54 14.19
CA VAL A 258 -14.12 19.31 15.05
C VAL A 258 -13.76 19.08 16.51
N PHE A 259 -12.71 18.29 16.82
CA PHE A 259 -12.39 17.93 18.20
C PHE A 259 -11.51 18.95 18.93
N PHE A 260 -10.67 19.68 18.20
CA PHE A 260 -9.76 20.66 18.80
C PHE A 260 -10.19 22.11 18.56
N TYR A 261 -11.34 22.34 17.92
CA TYR A 261 -11.92 23.66 17.61
C TYR A 261 -10.87 24.68 17.17
N GLN A 262 -10.05 24.30 16.19
CA GLN A 262 -9.03 25.18 15.61
C GLN A 262 -9.65 26.06 14.51
N CYS A 263 -8.91 27.01 13.97
CA CYS A 263 -9.31 27.75 12.78
C CYS A 263 -9.57 26.79 11.60
N ILE A 264 -10.36 27.25 10.60
CA ILE A 264 -10.62 26.48 9.38
C ILE A 264 -9.26 26.02 8.82
N PRO A 265 -9.05 24.70 8.63
CA PRO A 265 -7.76 24.19 8.19
C PRO A 265 -7.35 24.82 6.87
N GLN A 266 -6.06 25.09 6.66
CA GLN A 266 -5.58 25.54 5.35
C GLN A 266 -5.51 24.35 4.37
N PRO A 267 -6.11 24.42 3.17
CA PRO A 267 -6.04 23.34 2.17
C PRO A 267 -4.60 22.93 1.82
N LEU A 268 -3.68 23.89 1.72
CA LEU A 268 -2.27 23.67 1.40
C LEU A 268 -1.57 22.71 2.37
N LEU A 269 -1.92 22.74 3.66
CA LEU A 269 -1.32 21.84 4.64
C LEU A 269 -1.79 20.39 4.44
N ALA A 270 -3.08 20.21 4.10
CA ALA A 270 -3.62 18.90 3.76
C ALA A 270 -2.96 18.36 2.48
N ILE A 271 -2.82 19.21 1.45
CA ILE A 271 -2.14 18.88 0.19
C ILE A 271 -0.70 18.42 0.45
N LYS A 272 0.11 19.19 1.19
CA LYS A 272 1.48 18.81 1.55
C LYS A 272 1.55 17.46 2.26
N THR A 273 0.61 17.22 3.19
CA THR A 273 0.53 15.95 3.91
C THR A 273 0.18 14.78 2.99
N ILE A 274 -0.68 15.00 1.99
CA ILE A 274 -1.04 13.99 0.99
C ILE A 274 0.17 13.61 0.15
N PHE A 275 0.89 14.58 -0.42
CA PHE A 275 2.11 14.33 -1.20
C PHE A 275 3.11 13.49 -0.41
N SER A 276 3.44 13.91 0.82
CA SER A 276 4.37 13.19 1.68
C SER A 276 3.92 11.76 1.99
N GLN A 277 2.64 11.54 2.30
CA GLN A 277 2.13 10.20 2.63
C GLN A 277 2.02 9.29 1.41
N VAL A 278 1.72 9.83 0.22
CA VAL A 278 1.74 9.07 -1.04
C VAL A 278 3.17 8.64 -1.35
N GLU A 279 4.14 9.53 -1.30
CA GLU A 279 5.56 9.22 -1.53
C GLU A 279 6.06 8.14 -0.57
N GLU A 280 5.75 8.25 0.72
CA GLU A 280 6.13 7.27 1.74
C GLU A 280 5.56 5.88 1.41
N LEU A 281 4.28 5.80 1.06
CA LEU A 281 3.63 4.53 0.74
C LEU A 281 4.15 3.93 -0.57
N THR A 282 4.38 4.76 -1.60
CA THR A 282 4.98 4.30 -2.86
C THR A 282 6.40 3.77 -2.63
N ALA A 283 7.21 4.42 -1.79
CA ALA A 283 8.54 3.93 -1.44
C ALA A 283 8.50 2.59 -0.69
N LEU A 284 7.54 2.42 0.25
CA LEU A 284 7.35 1.17 0.98
C LEU A 284 6.88 0.02 0.06
N ASN A 285 6.03 0.32 -0.91
CA ASN A 285 5.50 -0.64 -1.86
C ASN A 285 6.55 -1.08 -2.88
N ASN A 286 7.36 -0.14 -3.38
CA ASN A 286 8.50 -0.48 -4.23
C ASN A 286 9.49 -1.42 -3.52
N ARG A 287 9.70 -1.23 -2.20
CA ARG A 287 10.51 -2.15 -1.38
C ARG A 287 9.89 -3.54 -1.22
N ARG A 288 8.56 -3.67 -1.33
CA ARG A 288 7.84 -4.97 -1.29
C ARG A 288 7.83 -5.69 -2.64
N ASN A 289 7.73 -4.94 -3.74
CA ASN A 289 7.67 -5.49 -5.11
C ASN A 289 9.04 -5.90 -5.66
N VAL A 290 10.14 -5.43 -5.06
CA VAL A 290 11.44 -6.10 -5.17
C VAL A 290 11.39 -7.41 -4.36
N ARG A 291 10.70 -8.41 -4.89
CA ARG A 291 10.92 -9.80 -4.47
C ARG A 291 12.36 -10.14 -4.83
N ARG A 292 13.18 -10.43 -3.82
CA ARG A 292 14.42 -11.19 -4.01
C ARG A 292 14.06 -12.45 -4.81
N PRO A 293 14.86 -12.86 -5.82
CA PRO A 293 14.83 -14.23 -6.28
C PRO A 293 14.86 -15.14 -5.06
N CYS A 294 14.03 -16.18 -5.07
CA CYS A 294 14.04 -17.20 -4.05
C CYS A 294 15.43 -17.85 -4.06
N ASP A 295 16.34 -17.37 -3.22
CA ASP A 295 17.46 -18.18 -2.80
C ASP A 295 16.87 -19.38 -2.07
N GLY A 296 17.35 -20.57 -2.42
CA GLY A 296 16.97 -21.83 -1.80
C GLY A 296 17.19 -21.82 -0.28
N PRO A 297 16.96 -22.94 0.41
CA PRO A 297 17.17 -22.99 1.86
C PRO A 297 18.63 -22.66 2.18
N SER A 298 18.91 -21.42 2.56
CA SER A 298 20.21 -20.99 3.05
C SER A 298 20.28 -21.29 4.56
N PRO A 299 21.46 -21.69 5.06
CA PRO A 299 21.61 -22.19 6.42
C PRO A 299 21.55 -21.04 7.43
N ASN A 300 20.66 -21.19 8.42
CA ASN A 300 20.52 -20.42 9.67
C ASN A 300 20.28 -18.89 9.60
N PRO A 301 19.35 -18.33 10.42
CA PRO A 301 19.09 -16.90 10.45
C PRO A 301 20.22 -16.15 11.17
N ALA A 302 21.04 -15.41 10.42
CA ALA A 302 22.16 -14.62 10.94
C ALA A 302 21.74 -13.69 12.10
N SER A 303 22.41 -13.85 13.24
CA SER A 303 22.46 -12.89 14.36
C SER A 303 23.42 -11.74 14.02
N TRP A 304 23.43 -10.67 14.83
CA TRP A 304 24.47 -9.65 14.73
C TRP A 304 25.85 -10.30 14.89
N THR A 305 26.84 -9.83 14.11
CA THR A 305 28.21 -10.35 14.15
C THR A 305 29.18 -9.27 14.64
N ALA A 306 30.07 -9.67 15.53
CA ALA A 306 31.12 -8.80 16.04
C ALA A 306 32.11 -8.40 14.91
N PRO A 307 32.67 -7.18 14.98
CA PRO A 307 33.69 -6.72 14.02
C PRO A 307 35.03 -7.46 14.20
N GLU A 308 35.92 -7.29 13.22
CA GLU A 308 37.31 -7.78 13.27
C GLU A 308 38.10 -7.19 14.44
N ALA A 309 39.22 -7.82 14.81
CA ALA A 309 40.07 -7.41 15.93
C ALA A 309 40.43 -5.91 15.84
N HIS A 310 40.38 -5.19 16.98
CA HIS A 310 40.65 -3.75 17.13
C HIS A 310 39.68 -2.77 16.45
N VAL A 311 38.60 -3.23 15.83
CA VAL A 311 37.58 -2.37 15.20
C VAL A 311 36.38 -2.14 16.13
N ILE A 312 35.92 -0.89 16.25
CA ILE A 312 34.64 -0.58 16.90
C ILE A 312 33.54 -0.46 15.85
N LYS A 313 32.44 -1.20 16.04
CA LYS A 313 31.29 -1.14 15.16
C LYS A 313 30.26 -0.16 15.70
N VAL A 314 29.89 0.82 14.89
CA VAL A 314 28.88 1.84 15.19
C VAL A 314 27.64 1.58 14.35
N ASN A 315 26.60 1.04 14.97
CA ASN A 315 25.28 0.88 14.35
C ASN A 315 24.47 2.17 14.55
N PHE A 316 23.79 2.65 13.50
CA PHE A 316 22.99 3.87 13.57
C PHE A 316 21.70 3.80 12.73
N ASP A 317 20.71 4.57 13.16
CA ASP A 317 19.48 4.81 12.40
C ASP A 317 18.79 6.10 12.84
N ALA A 318 17.82 6.53 12.02
CA ALA A 318 16.93 7.62 12.33
C ALA A 318 15.51 7.38 11.83
N THR A 319 14.57 7.99 12.55
CA THR A 319 13.18 8.14 12.14
C THR A 319 12.83 9.62 12.01
N TRP A 320 11.84 9.93 11.17
CA TRP A 320 11.42 11.30 10.88
C TRP A 320 9.90 11.40 10.76
N SER A 321 9.34 12.49 11.28
CA SER A 321 7.92 12.81 11.16
C SER A 321 7.72 13.96 10.16
N ALA A 322 7.12 13.66 9.02
CA ALA A 322 6.72 14.67 8.04
C ALA A 322 5.78 15.74 8.59
N PHE A 323 5.01 15.41 9.63
CA PHE A 323 4.01 16.31 10.21
C PHE A 323 4.66 17.42 11.05
N SER A 324 5.67 17.08 11.86
CA SER A 324 6.33 18.04 12.76
C SER A 324 7.70 18.48 12.27
N GLY A 325 8.27 17.81 11.26
CA GLY A 325 9.68 17.93 10.92
C GLY A 325 10.62 17.30 11.95
N LYS A 326 10.10 16.79 13.08
CA LYS A 326 10.91 16.21 14.17
C LYS A 326 11.45 14.85 13.74
N ALA A 327 12.74 14.65 13.94
CA ALA A 327 13.46 13.40 13.78
C ALA A 327 14.06 12.94 15.11
N GLY A 328 14.26 11.63 15.23
CA GLY A 328 15.01 11.00 16.31
C GLY A 328 16.08 10.11 15.71
N ALA A 329 17.29 10.14 16.26
CA ALA A 329 18.39 9.26 15.89
C ALA A 329 18.90 8.46 17.09
N GLY A 330 19.39 7.26 16.80
CA GLY A 330 20.04 6.37 17.74
C GLY A 330 21.39 5.92 17.18
N LEU A 331 22.36 5.77 18.07
CA LEU A 331 23.73 5.35 17.82
C LEU A 331 24.13 4.34 18.89
N ILE A 332 24.76 3.24 18.51
CA ILE A 332 25.35 2.29 19.45
C ILE A 332 26.71 1.82 18.96
N ALA A 333 27.70 1.88 19.84
CA ALA A 333 29.06 1.42 19.59
C ALA A 333 29.32 0.12 20.36
N ARG A 334 29.86 -0.89 19.66
CA ARG A 334 30.24 -2.20 20.21
C ARG A 334 31.64 -2.60 19.77
N ASN A 335 32.38 -3.25 20.66
CA ASN A 335 33.74 -3.72 20.38
C ASN A 335 33.74 -5.11 19.71
N THR A 336 34.94 -5.66 19.54
CA THR A 336 35.22 -6.95 18.90
C THR A 336 34.70 -8.16 19.66
N ASN A 337 34.49 -8.01 20.97
CA ASN A 337 33.84 -9.02 21.82
C ASN A 337 32.32 -8.86 21.82
N GLY A 338 31.79 -7.87 21.08
CA GLY A 338 30.38 -7.51 21.08
C GLY A 338 29.93 -6.74 22.33
N GLU A 339 30.87 -6.34 23.18
CA GLU A 339 30.58 -5.62 24.41
C GLU A 339 30.18 -4.16 24.10
N PHE A 340 29.30 -3.63 24.96
CA PHE A 340 28.81 -2.27 24.86
C PHE A 340 29.93 -1.26 25.15
N VAL A 341 30.23 -0.39 24.18
CA VAL A 341 31.18 0.72 24.33
C VAL A 341 30.44 2.00 24.72
N GLY A 342 29.33 2.26 24.02
CA GLY A 342 28.50 3.42 24.29
C GLY A 342 27.22 3.43 23.46
N ALA A 343 26.30 4.32 23.81
CA ALA A 343 25.15 4.66 23.00
C ALA A 343 24.85 6.15 23.08
N LYS A 344 24.23 6.68 22.04
CA LYS A 344 23.79 8.07 21.98
C LYS A 344 22.44 8.14 21.29
N CYS A 345 21.55 8.94 21.81
CA CYS A 345 20.27 9.21 21.17
C CYS A 345 19.97 10.71 21.23
N LEU A 346 19.38 11.24 20.16
CA LEU A 346 19.14 12.68 20.01
C LEU A 346 17.93 12.96 19.13
N SER A 347 17.25 14.07 19.41
CA SER A 347 16.16 14.57 18.58
C SER A 347 16.55 15.88 17.90
N PHE A 348 16.13 16.06 16.65
CA PHE A 348 16.44 17.23 15.83
C PHE A 348 15.35 17.44 14.78
N HIS A 349 15.49 18.46 13.93
CA HIS A 349 14.59 18.66 12.79
C HIS A 349 15.29 18.24 11.50
N ALA A 350 14.54 17.58 10.62
CA ALA A 350 15.02 17.20 9.29
C ALA A 350 13.91 17.44 8.25
N GLU A 351 14.30 17.54 6.98
CA GLU A 351 13.36 17.79 5.88
C GLU A 351 12.87 16.51 5.21
N SER A 352 13.54 15.38 5.47
CA SER A 352 13.18 14.08 4.92
C SER A 352 13.75 12.92 5.73
N THR A 353 13.21 11.72 5.54
CA THR A 353 13.73 10.49 6.15
C THR A 353 15.20 10.25 5.82
N ILE A 354 15.61 10.46 4.56
CA ILE A 354 16.98 10.23 4.15
C ILE A 354 17.95 11.26 4.76
N MET A 355 17.50 12.52 4.91
CA MET A 355 18.27 13.56 5.61
C MET A 355 18.40 13.25 7.10
N ALA A 356 17.35 12.72 7.73
CA ALA A 356 17.42 12.28 9.12
C ALA A 356 18.44 11.15 9.30
N LYS A 357 18.44 10.15 8.41
CA LYS A 357 19.42 9.04 8.44
C LYS A 357 20.84 9.52 8.16
N ALA A 358 21.03 10.43 7.20
CA ALA A 358 22.32 11.05 6.93
C ALA A 358 22.81 11.85 8.15
N THR A 359 21.92 12.58 8.83
CA THR A 359 22.26 13.33 10.05
C THR A 359 22.67 12.40 11.19
N ALA A 360 22.00 11.24 11.33
CA ALA A 360 22.44 10.21 12.26
C ALA A 360 23.82 9.66 11.91
N GLY A 361 24.11 9.41 10.62
CA GLY A 361 25.43 9.00 10.17
C GLY A 361 26.51 10.03 10.51
N PHE A 362 26.25 11.31 10.24
CA PHE A 362 27.13 12.42 10.61
C PHE A 362 27.37 12.49 12.12
N GLU A 363 26.31 12.42 12.93
CA GLU A 363 26.44 12.42 14.38
C GLU A 363 27.21 11.18 14.88
N GLY A 364 27.08 10.04 14.20
CA GLY A 364 27.88 8.84 14.44
C GLY A 364 29.36 9.08 14.21
N CYS A 365 29.75 9.72 13.10
CA CYS A 365 31.15 10.09 12.84
C CYS A 365 31.69 11.05 13.89
N LYS A 366 30.94 12.12 14.16
CA LYS A 366 31.32 13.13 15.14
C LYS A 366 31.54 12.50 16.52
N TRP A 367 30.57 11.69 16.97
CA TRP A 367 30.64 11.03 18.27
C TRP A 367 31.74 9.98 18.36
N ALA A 368 31.99 9.21 17.28
CA ALA A 368 33.12 8.28 17.24
C ALA A 368 34.48 9.00 17.35
N SER A 369 34.59 10.18 16.74
CA SER A 369 35.79 11.03 16.87
C SER A 369 35.92 11.62 18.29
N GLU A 370 34.81 12.05 18.91
CA GLU A 370 34.77 12.51 20.32
C GLU A 370 35.19 11.40 21.31
N LEU A 371 34.88 10.13 20.99
CA LEU A 371 35.30 8.96 21.76
C LEU A 371 36.77 8.56 21.53
N GLY A 372 37.49 9.23 20.62
CA GLY A 372 38.89 8.92 20.31
C GLY A 372 39.08 7.57 19.61
N LEU A 373 38.08 7.09 18.87
CA LEU A 373 38.18 5.81 18.15
C LEU A 373 39.08 5.94 16.92
N SER A 374 39.98 4.98 16.70
CA SER A 374 40.92 4.96 15.57
C SER A 374 40.42 4.15 14.36
N GLU A 375 39.75 3.02 14.62
CA GLU A 375 39.24 2.11 13.59
C GLU A 375 37.73 1.88 13.78
N VAL A 376 36.93 2.34 12.82
CA VAL A 376 35.47 2.41 12.98
C VAL A 376 34.71 1.81 11.81
N TYR A 377 33.72 0.99 12.12
CA TYR A 377 32.84 0.35 11.14
C TYR A 377 31.41 0.84 11.31
N PHE A 378 30.93 1.68 10.41
CA PHE A 378 29.58 2.24 10.44
C PHE A 378 28.57 1.33 9.74
N GLU A 379 27.47 1.00 10.39
CA GLU A 379 26.39 0.17 9.85
C GLU A 379 25.02 0.85 9.94
N SER A 380 24.27 0.80 8.85
CA SER A 380 22.88 1.26 8.78
C SER A 380 22.00 0.32 7.96
N ASP A 381 20.69 0.32 8.19
CA ASP A 381 19.71 -0.42 7.39
C ASP A 381 19.39 0.28 6.04
N SER A 382 19.93 1.49 5.82
CA SER A 382 19.64 2.32 4.66
C SER A 382 20.67 2.12 3.55
N LYS A 383 20.37 1.19 2.64
CA LYS A 383 21.20 0.95 1.45
C LYS A 383 21.45 2.22 0.63
N GLU A 384 20.43 3.06 0.46
CA GLU A 384 20.54 4.35 -0.26
C GLU A 384 21.58 5.28 0.39
N LEU A 385 21.59 5.39 1.72
CA LEU A 385 22.57 6.22 2.43
C LEU A 385 23.99 5.66 2.26
N ILE A 386 24.15 4.36 2.49
CA ILE A 386 25.47 3.70 2.41
C ILE A 386 26.06 3.83 0.99
N GLU A 387 25.25 3.63 -0.05
CA GLU A 387 25.66 3.84 -1.44
C GLU A 387 26.03 5.30 -1.73
N ASN A 388 25.28 6.27 -1.21
CA ASN A 388 25.58 7.69 -1.37
C ASN A 388 26.86 8.12 -0.63
N VAL A 389 27.12 7.58 0.55
CA VAL A 389 28.38 7.85 1.28
C VAL A 389 29.58 7.29 0.51
N LYS A 390 29.46 6.06 -0.02
CA LYS A 390 30.54 5.35 -0.76
C LYS A 390 30.74 5.80 -2.20
N GLY A 391 29.71 6.30 -2.88
CA GLY A 391 29.70 6.51 -4.33
C GLY A 391 29.90 7.95 -4.80
N ASN A 392 30.17 8.13 -6.10
CA ASN A 392 30.11 9.43 -6.78
C ASN A 392 28.66 9.83 -7.04
N ILE A 393 28.32 11.10 -6.75
CA ILE A 393 27.00 11.76 -6.60
C ILE A 393 26.02 11.61 -7.79
N LYS A 394 26.37 10.90 -8.86
CA LYS A 394 25.63 10.81 -10.14
C LYS A 394 24.17 10.30 -10.07
N ARG A 395 23.67 9.87 -8.89
CA ARG A 395 22.27 9.45 -8.65
C ARG A 395 21.66 9.97 -7.34
N GLY A 396 22.31 10.90 -6.63
CA GLY A 396 21.86 11.40 -5.32
C GLY A 396 20.85 12.55 -5.38
N ARG A 397 20.09 12.77 -4.31
CA ARG A 397 19.31 14.01 -4.11
C ARG A 397 20.28 15.14 -3.77
N TRP A 398 20.33 16.18 -4.58
CA TRP A 398 21.17 17.38 -4.40
C TRP A 398 21.09 18.01 -3.00
N SER A 399 19.93 17.90 -2.33
CA SER A 399 19.72 18.37 -0.96
C SER A 399 20.56 17.65 0.11
N LEU A 400 21.12 16.47 -0.19
CA LEU A 400 21.97 15.70 0.72
C LEU A 400 23.46 15.99 0.54
N ASP A 401 23.87 16.58 -0.58
CA ASP A 401 25.27 16.73 -0.95
C ASP A 401 26.11 17.47 0.11
N PRO A 402 25.65 18.59 0.72
CA PRO A 402 26.41 19.27 1.76
C PRO A 402 26.71 18.35 2.95
N LEU A 403 25.73 17.56 3.38
CA LEU A 403 25.86 16.67 4.53
C LEU A 403 26.74 15.45 4.21
N LEU A 404 26.64 14.91 3.00
CA LEU A 404 27.51 13.83 2.53
C LEU A 404 28.97 14.28 2.45
N SER A 405 29.23 15.52 2.01
CA SER A 405 30.57 16.11 2.01
C SER A 405 31.15 16.19 3.42
N ILE A 406 30.36 16.66 4.40
CA ILE A 406 30.79 16.74 5.80
C ILE A 406 31.07 15.33 6.37
N ILE A 407 30.21 14.33 6.09
CA ILE A 407 30.45 12.94 6.53
C ILE A 407 31.77 12.41 5.98
N ARG A 408 32.06 12.67 4.70
CA ARG A 408 33.31 12.25 4.06
C ARG A 408 34.52 12.96 4.66
N GLU A 409 34.39 14.24 5.00
CA GLU A 409 35.42 14.98 5.73
C GLU A 409 35.67 14.38 7.12
N CYS A 410 34.62 14.08 7.88
CA CYS A 410 34.75 13.45 9.19
C CYS A 410 35.39 12.06 9.14
N ASN A 411 35.23 11.32 8.03
CA ASN A 411 35.85 10.01 7.87
C ASN A 411 37.39 10.07 7.90
N PHE A 412 38.01 11.20 7.54
CA PHE A 412 39.47 11.38 7.60
C PHE A 412 40.02 11.49 9.03
N ASN A 413 39.15 11.60 10.04
CA ASN A 413 39.58 11.56 11.45
C ASN A 413 39.94 10.15 11.93
N PHE A 414 39.65 9.11 11.13
CA PHE A 414 39.89 7.71 11.48
C PHE A 414 41.04 7.14 10.64
N SER A 415 41.91 6.35 11.27
CA SER A 415 42.99 5.63 10.57
C SER A 415 42.44 4.59 9.60
N ASN A 416 41.32 3.97 9.95
CA ASN A 416 40.59 3.03 9.10
C ASN A 416 39.07 3.19 9.32
N TYR A 417 38.29 3.23 8.25
CA TYR A 417 36.84 3.31 8.33
C TYR A 417 36.13 2.52 7.23
N ASN A 418 34.94 2.01 7.53
CA ASN A 418 34.07 1.39 6.52
C ASN A 418 32.59 1.70 6.81
N TRP A 419 31.77 1.63 5.77
CA TRP A 419 30.34 1.86 5.81
C TRP A 419 29.60 0.68 5.19
N ALA A 420 28.72 0.00 5.89
CA ALA A 420 28.00 -1.15 5.34
C ALA A 420 26.50 -1.12 5.61
N CYS A 421 25.77 -1.78 4.72
CA CYS A 421 24.36 -2.06 4.94
C CYS A 421 24.22 -3.26 5.87
N THR A 422 23.40 -3.15 6.89
CA THR A 422 23.02 -4.26 7.78
C THR A 422 21.55 -4.60 7.64
N SER A 423 21.12 -5.74 8.18
CA SER A 423 19.70 -6.10 8.20
C SER A 423 18.97 -5.34 9.31
N ARG A 424 17.67 -5.05 9.14
CA ARG A 424 16.89 -4.42 10.22
C ARG A 424 16.91 -5.19 11.53
N LYS A 425 16.94 -6.53 11.45
CA LYS A 425 17.03 -7.40 12.63
C LYS A 425 18.31 -7.12 13.43
N ASN A 426 19.44 -6.87 12.75
CA ASN A 426 20.71 -6.56 13.39
C ASN A 426 20.80 -5.12 13.92
N ASN A 427 19.83 -4.26 13.57
CA ASN A 427 19.75 -2.87 13.99
C ASN A 427 18.67 -2.62 15.06
N GLU A 428 18.04 -3.68 15.60
CA GLU A 428 16.92 -3.59 16.57
C GLU A 428 17.31 -2.78 17.83
N ALA A 429 18.55 -2.92 18.31
CA ALA A 429 19.08 -2.12 19.42
C ALA A 429 19.04 -0.60 19.14
N VAL A 430 19.32 -0.21 17.90
CA VAL A 430 19.29 1.20 17.50
C VAL A 430 17.86 1.71 17.36
N ASP A 431 16.96 0.89 16.83
CA ASP A 431 15.54 1.24 16.71
C ASP A 431 14.93 1.61 18.08
N HIS A 432 15.33 0.88 19.14
CA HIS A 432 14.95 1.21 20.52
C HIS A 432 15.47 2.58 20.97
N LEU A 433 16.72 2.92 20.65
CA LEU A 433 17.31 4.23 20.96
C LEU A 433 16.64 5.36 20.17
N VAL A 434 16.26 5.12 18.91
CA VAL A 434 15.52 6.08 18.08
C VAL A 434 14.16 6.41 18.69
N LEU A 435 13.42 5.40 19.18
CA LEU A 435 12.14 5.62 19.85
C LEU A 435 12.30 6.40 21.16
N GLN A 436 13.36 6.10 21.92
CA GLN A 436 13.69 6.85 23.13
C GLN A 436 14.00 8.31 22.81
N ALA A 437 14.77 8.59 21.77
CA ALA A 437 15.12 9.95 21.34
C ALA A 437 13.88 10.83 21.06
N LEU A 438 12.82 10.26 20.47
CA LEU A 438 11.60 11.02 20.18
C LEU A 438 10.86 11.50 21.43
N SER A 439 10.97 10.75 22.53
CA SER A 439 10.32 11.01 23.81
C SER A 439 11.08 11.98 24.71
N ARG A 440 12.36 12.25 24.42
CA ARG A 440 13.24 13.09 25.22
C ARG A 440 13.41 14.48 24.59
N SER A 441 13.72 15.47 25.44
CA SER A 441 13.95 16.86 25.04
C SER A 441 15.42 17.20 24.82
N SER A 442 16.34 16.41 25.39
CA SER A 442 17.80 16.58 25.28
C SER A 442 18.47 15.31 24.76
N PRO A 443 19.64 15.42 24.11
CA PRO A 443 20.47 14.26 23.80
C PRO A 443 20.84 13.48 25.06
N GLU A 444 20.79 12.16 25.00
CA GLU A 444 21.26 11.26 26.05
C GLU A 444 22.46 10.47 25.52
N VAL A 445 23.51 10.39 26.33
CA VAL A 445 24.74 9.66 26.02
C VAL A 445 25.03 8.69 27.16
N TRP A 446 25.30 7.44 26.82
CA TRP A 446 25.70 6.40 27.74
C TRP A 446 27.09 5.90 27.36
N VAL A 447 27.97 5.83 28.35
CA VAL A 447 29.35 5.36 28.19
C VAL A 447 29.53 4.20 29.16
N SER A 448 30.16 3.11 28.69
CA SER A 448 30.48 1.90 29.47
C SER A 448 29.29 1.08 29.98
N ARG A 449 28.10 1.64 30.16
CA ARG A 449 26.89 0.91 30.59
C ARG A 449 25.66 1.32 29.77
N PRO A 450 24.89 0.37 29.22
CA PRO A 450 23.68 0.69 28.48
C PRO A 450 22.53 1.08 29.42
N PRO A 451 21.53 1.84 28.93
CA PRO A 451 20.30 2.05 29.67
C PRO A 451 19.54 0.73 29.83
N THR A 452 18.77 0.59 30.92
CA THR A 452 18.02 -0.64 31.23
C THR A 452 17.09 -1.08 30.09
N SER A 453 16.56 -0.12 29.34
CA SER A 453 15.73 -0.35 28.14
C SER A 453 16.45 -1.12 27.02
N LEU A 454 17.78 -1.11 27.00
CA LEU A 454 18.61 -1.67 25.95
C LEU A 454 19.24 -3.02 26.32
N VAL A 455 19.37 -3.33 27.63
CA VAL A 455 19.98 -4.56 28.14
C VAL A 455 19.30 -5.82 27.57
N TYR A 456 17.97 -5.85 27.54
CA TYR A 456 17.21 -7.00 27.02
C TYR A 456 17.48 -7.23 25.53
N VAL A 457 17.58 -6.16 24.75
CA VAL A 457 17.82 -6.22 23.30
C VAL A 457 19.24 -6.68 23.02
N LEU A 458 20.22 -6.15 23.76
CA LEU A 458 21.63 -6.56 23.64
C LEU A 458 21.85 -8.02 24.03
N ASN A 459 21.15 -8.51 25.06
CA ASN A 459 21.21 -9.92 25.44
C ASN A 459 20.63 -10.85 24.35
N ARG A 460 19.63 -10.40 23.58
CA ARG A 460 19.08 -11.17 22.44
C ARG A 460 20.03 -11.25 21.25
N ASP A 461 20.96 -10.31 21.12
CA ASP A 461 22.04 -10.36 20.13
C ASP A 461 23.10 -11.43 20.47
N GLY A 462 23.00 -12.08 21.65
CA GLY A 462 23.84 -13.23 22.03
C GLY A 462 25.17 -12.86 22.69
N LEU A 463 25.29 -11.64 23.23
CA LEU A 463 26.55 -11.07 23.70
C LEU A 463 26.47 -10.62 25.17
N PRO A 464 27.59 -10.68 25.91
CA PRO A 464 27.62 -10.35 27.34
C PRO A 464 27.35 -8.85 27.54
N CYS A 465 26.20 -8.53 28.16
CA CYS A 465 25.88 -7.20 28.64
C CYS A 465 25.98 -7.18 30.17
N PRO A 466 26.66 -6.22 30.81
CA PRO A 466 26.71 -6.15 32.27
C PRO A 466 25.29 -6.02 32.84
N HIS A 467 24.95 -6.87 33.82
CA HIS A 467 23.66 -6.79 34.50
C HIS A 467 23.46 -5.40 35.13
N PRO A 468 22.23 -4.83 35.08
CA PRO A 468 21.92 -3.64 35.85
C PRO A 468 22.14 -3.97 37.33
N ALA A 469 22.98 -3.19 38.01
CA ALA A 469 23.20 -3.36 39.44
C ALA A 469 21.85 -3.25 40.17
N SER A 470 21.59 -4.19 41.06
CA SER A 470 20.53 -4.09 42.06
C SER A 470 20.75 -2.78 42.80
N ILE A 471 19.87 -1.80 42.59
CA ILE A 471 19.81 -0.57 43.40
C ILE A 471 19.22 -0.94 44.75
#